data_AF-A0A2A3Z3K0-F1
#
_entry.id   AF-A0A2A3Z3K0-F1
#
_cell.length_a   1.000
_cell.length_b   1.000
_cell.length_c   1.000
_cell.angle_alpha   90.00
_cell.angle_beta   90.00
_cell.angle_gamma   90.00
#
_symmetry.space_group_name_H-M   'P 1'
#
loop_
_entity.id
_entity.type
_entity.pdbx_description
1 polymer ?
#
loop_
_entity_poly.entity_id
_entity_poly.type
_entity_poly.pdbx_seq_one_letter_code
_entity_poly.pdbx_strand_id
1 'polypeptide(L)'
;MSSLSKLLHVGWTLKGPDLLSHARMRQPSVFRPSASWYHDYPTAIIACLSLSEDPARERRSKLADRHCLMGLGAGMAWHILSVFALARRVPRYRLPPHSRSEVRDLIAVAAAEEVIWRKDGDLWETLLFSVGFGCTHLKIGSVAGSVHMGVFCLVSRWLESRYGLTASVLFHSAYNLAHACDLGRKTQ
;
A
#
# COMPACT_ATOMS: atom_id res chain seq x y z
N MET A 1 5.01 1.75 20.27
CA MET A 1 5.30 2.31 18.93
C MET A 1 4.33 3.44 18.66
N SER A 2 4.83 4.57 18.16
CA SER A 2 4.05 5.79 18.10
C SER A 2 2.98 5.69 17.01
N SER A 3 1.74 6.04 17.34
CA SER A 3 0.69 6.32 16.35
C SER A 3 1.11 7.43 15.35
N LEU A 4 2.25 8.09 15.58
CA LEU A 4 2.77 9.21 14.80
C LEU A 4 2.99 8.84 13.35
N SER A 5 3.73 7.78 13.02
CA SER A 5 4.00 7.44 11.60
C SER A 5 2.71 7.14 10.82
N LYS A 6 1.74 6.48 11.45
CA LYS A 6 0.41 6.24 10.88
C LYS A 6 -0.39 7.53 10.73
N LEU A 7 -0.37 8.40 11.74
CA LEU A 7 -1.00 9.73 11.69
C LEU A 7 -0.37 10.62 10.64
N LEU A 8 0.96 10.61 10.50
CA LEU A 8 1.69 11.32 9.46
C LEU A 8 1.33 10.77 8.09
N HIS A 9 1.22 9.46 7.93
CA HIS A 9 0.82 8.86 6.67
C HIS A 9 -0.64 9.19 6.31
N VAL A 10 -1.57 9.15 7.27
CA VAL A 10 -2.96 9.60 7.07
C VAL A 10 -3.02 11.09 6.72
N GLY A 11 -2.30 11.93 7.47
CA GLY A 11 -2.22 13.36 7.21
C GLY A 11 -1.65 13.66 5.82
N TRP A 12 -0.57 12.98 5.43
CA TRP A 12 0.05 13.10 4.12
C TRP A 12 -0.90 12.67 3.00
N THR A 13 -1.50 11.48 3.09
CA THR A 13 -2.42 10.96 2.06
C THR A 13 -3.69 11.79 1.92
N LEU A 14 -4.17 12.42 3.00
CA LEU A 14 -5.35 13.29 2.97
C LEU A 14 -5.04 14.72 2.55
N LYS A 15 -3.89 15.31 2.91
CA LYS A 15 -3.60 16.74 2.72
C LYS A 15 -2.43 17.05 1.80
N GLY A 16 -1.44 16.17 1.71
CA GLY A 16 -0.32 16.25 0.77
C GLY A 16 -0.78 16.60 -0.65
N PRO A 17 -1.80 15.92 -1.21
CA PRO A 17 -2.50 16.32 -2.43
C PRO A 17 -2.73 17.82 -2.66
N ASP A 18 -3.44 18.41 -1.71
CA ASP A 18 -3.92 19.78 -1.80
C ASP A 18 -2.74 20.75 -1.59
N LEU A 19 -1.82 20.41 -0.68
CA LEU A 19 -0.62 21.20 -0.40
C LEU A 19 0.35 21.24 -1.60
N LEU A 20 0.55 20.09 -2.27
CA LEU A 20 1.43 19.99 -3.43
C LEU A 20 0.82 20.65 -4.67
N SER A 21 -0.50 20.53 -4.89
CA SER A 21 -1.17 21.27 -5.96
C SER A 21 -1.07 22.79 -5.73
N HIS A 22 -1.21 23.25 -4.49
CA HIS A 22 -1.03 24.65 -4.13
C HIS A 22 0.42 25.12 -4.35
N ALA A 23 1.42 24.32 -3.97
CA ALA A 23 2.83 24.61 -4.21
C ALA A 23 3.16 24.68 -5.71
N ARG A 24 2.61 23.76 -6.52
CA ARG A 24 2.73 23.77 -7.99
C ARG A 24 2.16 25.05 -8.60
N MET A 25 1.00 25.50 -8.14
CA MET A 25 0.40 26.75 -8.64
C MET A 25 1.27 27.96 -8.32
N ARG A 26 1.98 27.97 -7.18
CA ARG A 26 2.84 29.09 -6.77
C ARG A 26 4.24 29.05 -7.40
N GLN A 27 4.79 27.87 -7.68
CA GLN A 27 6.16 27.72 -8.19
C GLN A 27 6.27 26.63 -9.27
N PRO A 28 5.63 26.81 -10.44
CA PRO A 28 5.56 25.78 -11.49
C PRO A 28 6.91 25.48 -12.15
N SER A 29 7.87 26.42 -12.09
CA SER A 29 9.22 26.26 -12.65
C SER A 29 10.14 25.41 -11.78
N VAL A 30 9.92 25.40 -10.46
CA VAL A 30 10.74 24.68 -9.47
C VAL A 30 10.11 23.34 -9.12
N PHE A 31 8.78 23.26 -9.10
CA PHE A 31 8.05 22.10 -8.62
C PHE A 31 7.38 21.33 -9.77
N ARG A 32 8.06 20.27 -10.25
CA ARG A 32 7.53 19.30 -11.22
C ARG A 32 7.37 17.91 -10.57
N PRO A 33 6.40 17.74 -9.66
CA PRO A 33 6.18 16.43 -9.05
C PRO A 33 5.72 15.44 -10.12
N SER A 34 6.37 14.28 -10.18
CA SER A 34 5.81 13.10 -10.83
C SER A 34 4.70 12.52 -9.94
N ALA A 35 3.80 11.71 -10.50
CA ALA A 35 2.83 10.95 -9.72
C ALA A 35 3.52 10.08 -8.63
N SER A 36 4.74 9.59 -8.91
CA SER A 36 5.57 8.89 -7.93
C SER A 36 6.10 9.77 -6.80
N TRP A 37 6.33 11.06 -7.04
CA TRP A 37 6.72 12.00 -5.97
C TRP A 37 5.61 12.21 -4.94
N TYR A 38 4.37 12.08 -5.39
CA TYR A 38 3.18 12.35 -4.60
C TYR A 38 2.81 11.19 -3.66
N HIS A 39 3.00 9.95 -4.12
CA HIS A 39 2.59 8.75 -3.38
C HIS A 39 3.76 7.99 -2.76
N ASP A 40 4.99 8.11 -3.28
CA ASP A 40 6.00 7.08 -3.02
C ASP A 40 7.11 7.55 -2.08
N TYR A 41 7.66 8.75 -2.30
CA TYR A 41 8.79 9.25 -1.48
C TYR A 41 8.41 9.59 -0.03
N PRO A 42 7.32 10.32 0.24
CA PRO A 42 6.92 10.63 1.62
C PRO A 42 6.55 9.38 2.40
N THR A 43 5.89 8.41 1.74
CA THR A 43 5.57 7.10 2.29
C THR A 43 6.84 6.32 2.64
N ALA A 44 7.84 6.29 1.75
CA ALA A 44 9.13 5.68 2.03
C ALA A 44 9.87 6.37 3.20
N ILE A 45 9.85 7.71 3.28
CA ILE A 45 10.46 8.46 4.38
C ILE A 45 9.77 8.13 5.72
N ILE A 46 8.44 8.13 5.75
CA ILE A 46 7.66 7.77 6.95
C ILE A 46 7.93 6.31 7.36
N ALA A 47 8.11 5.40 6.40
CA ALA A 47 8.50 4.02 6.68
C ALA A 47 9.90 3.92 7.28
N CYS A 48 10.89 4.67 6.77
CA CYS A 48 12.22 4.74 7.37
C CYS A 48 12.18 5.28 8.82
N LEU A 49 11.38 6.33 9.07
CA LEU A 49 11.14 6.82 10.43
C LEU A 49 10.51 5.72 11.31
N SER A 50 9.53 4.99 10.79
CA SER A 50 8.88 3.88 11.49
C SER A 50 9.85 2.75 11.85
N LEU A 51 10.83 2.45 10.99
CA LEU A 51 11.86 1.45 11.26
C LEU A 51 12.84 1.90 12.33
N SER A 52 13.20 3.19 12.35
CA SER A 52 14.12 3.75 13.35
C SER A 52 13.53 3.75 14.78
N GLU A 53 12.21 3.72 14.90
CA GLU A 53 11.50 3.71 16.19
C GLU A 53 11.38 2.31 16.83
N ASP A 54 11.62 1.22 16.09
CA ASP A 54 11.47 -0.15 16.62
C ASP A 54 12.54 -1.15 16.10
N PRO A 55 13.71 -1.22 16.76
CA PRO A 55 14.76 -2.19 16.44
C PRO A 55 14.36 -3.65 16.74
N ALA A 56 13.26 -3.91 17.46
CA ALA A 56 12.78 -5.29 17.69
C ALA A 56 12.08 -5.90 16.46
N ARG A 57 11.66 -5.04 15.52
CA ARG A 57 11.01 -5.43 14.26
C ARG A 57 12.00 -5.98 13.24
N GLU A 58 13.22 -5.46 13.24
CA GLU A 58 14.35 -5.95 12.45
C GLU A 58 14.61 -7.45 12.72
N ARG A 59 14.51 -7.86 13.99
CA ARG A 59 14.72 -9.26 14.43
C ARG A 59 13.61 -10.24 14.04
N ARG A 60 12.42 -9.75 13.65
CA ARG A 60 11.28 -10.59 13.24
C ARG A 60 11.13 -10.74 11.73
N SER A 61 12.03 -10.12 10.96
CA SER A 61 12.20 -10.43 9.53
C SER A 61 12.82 -11.81 9.35
N LYS A 62 12.10 -12.87 9.76
CA LYS A 62 12.40 -14.20 9.24
C LYS A 62 12.09 -14.16 7.75
N LEU A 63 13.13 -14.02 6.94
CA LEU A 63 13.11 -14.33 5.51
C LEU A 63 12.82 -15.84 5.39
N ALA A 64 11.57 -16.23 5.63
CA ALA A 64 11.14 -17.60 5.39
C ALA A 64 10.79 -17.69 3.89
N ASP A 65 11.81 -17.97 3.08
CA ASP A 65 11.72 -18.12 1.61
C ASP A 65 10.55 -19.00 1.15
N ARG A 66 10.11 -19.94 2.01
CA ARG A 66 9.02 -20.89 1.72
C ARG A 66 7.64 -20.24 1.59
N HIS A 67 7.42 -19.03 2.11
CA HIS A 67 6.12 -18.36 2.07
C HIS A 67 6.02 -17.21 1.07
N CYS A 68 7.09 -16.93 0.33
CA CYS A 68 7.10 -15.88 -0.69
C CYS A 68 6.07 -16.12 -1.80
N LEU A 69 5.95 -17.37 -2.26
CA LEU A 69 4.97 -17.76 -3.28
C LEU A 69 3.52 -17.66 -2.78
N MET A 70 3.29 -17.88 -1.47
CA MET A 70 1.96 -17.71 -0.88
C MET A 70 1.52 -16.24 -0.90
N GLY A 71 2.41 -15.32 -0.50
CA GLY A 71 2.11 -13.88 -0.55
C GLY A 71 1.75 -13.45 -1.96
N LEU A 72 2.61 -13.77 -2.93
CA LEU A 72 2.38 -13.45 -4.35
C LEU A 72 1.05 -14.01 -4.88
N GLY A 73 0.80 -15.31 -4.64
CA GLY A 73 -0.43 -15.97 -5.07
C GLY A 73 -1.68 -15.39 -4.42
N ALA A 74 -1.63 -15.10 -3.11
CA ALA A 74 -2.72 -14.48 -2.39
C ALA A 74 -3.01 -13.06 -2.90
N GLY A 75 -1.98 -12.27 -3.25
CA GLY A 75 -2.16 -10.92 -3.78
C GLY A 75 -2.84 -10.93 -5.14
N MET A 76 -2.43 -11.84 -6.03
CA MET A 76 -3.07 -12.04 -7.32
C MET A 76 -4.52 -12.53 -7.18
N ALA A 77 -4.77 -13.50 -6.29
CA ALA A 77 -6.12 -13.97 -6.01
C ALA A 77 -7.00 -12.86 -5.44
N TRP A 78 -6.47 -12.05 -4.52
CA TRP A 78 -7.16 -10.90 -3.97
C TRP A 78 -7.53 -9.89 -5.05
N HIS A 79 -6.61 -9.58 -5.97
CA HIS A 79 -6.92 -8.71 -7.11
C HIS A 79 -8.09 -9.25 -7.95
N ILE A 80 -8.08 -10.55 -8.28
CA ILE A 80 -9.18 -11.18 -9.03
C ILE A 80 -10.51 -11.04 -8.28
N LEU A 81 -10.52 -11.33 -6.98
CA LEU A 81 -11.70 -11.18 -6.13
C LEU A 81 -12.17 -9.72 -6.07
N SER A 82 -11.23 -8.77 -6.02
CA SER A 82 -11.51 -7.33 -5.98
C SER A 82 -12.21 -6.87 -7.24
N VAL A 83 -11.69 -7.27 -8.40
CA VAL A 83 -12.28 -6.94 -9.71
C VAL A 83 -13.66 -7.58 -9.86
N PHE A 84 -13.83 -8.81 -9.40
CA PHE A 84 -15.14 -9.47 -9.41
C PHE A 84 -16.15 -8.78 -8.49
N ALA A 85 -15.76 -8.48 -7.25
CA ALA A 85 -16.64 -7.89 -6.25
C ALA A 85 -17.01 -6.43 -6.56
N LEU A 86 -16.03 -5.62 -6.96
CA LEU A 86 -16.19 -4.17 -7.14
C LEU A 86 -16.58 -3.79 -8.57
N ALA A 87 -16.02 -4.47 -9.58
CA ALA A 87 -16.23 -4.14 -10.99
C ALA A 87 -17.10 -5.15 -11.74
N ARG A 88 -17.56 -6.24 -11.07
CA ARG A 88 -18.46 -7.26 -11.62
C ARG A 88 -17.98 -7.84 -12.95
N ARG A 89 -16.65 -7.99 -13.09
CA ARG A 89 -16.01 -8.53 -14.30
C ARG A 89 -14.86 -9.46 -13.94
N VAL A 90 -14.28 -10.08 -14.96
CA VAL A 90 -13.03 -10.83 -14.88
C VAL A 90 -11.86 -9.91 -15.30
N PRO A 91 -10.71 -9.91 -14.59
CA PRO A 91 -9.55 -9.12 -14.98
C PRO A 91 -8.95 -9.61 -16.31
N ARG A 92 -8.40 -8.68 -17.09
CA ARG A 92 -7.70 -8.99 -18.34
C ARG A 92 -6.30 -8.41 -18.28
N TYR A 93 -5.30 -9.27 -18.22
CA TYR A 93 -3.91 -8.85 -18.03
C TYR A 93 -3.19 -8.63 -19.36
N ARG A 94 -2.34 -7.60 -19.42
CA ARG A 94 -1.36 -7.41 -20.51
C ARG A 94 0.03 -7.38 -19.92
N LEU A 95 0.96 -8.14 -20.49
CA LEU A 95 2.37 -8.20 -20.09
C LEU A 95 3.30 -7.85 -21.28
N PRO A 96 4.39 -7.08 -21.08
CA PRO A 96 4.68 -6.17 -19.98
C PRO A 96 4.14 -4.76 -20.29
N PRO A 97 3.33 -4.14 -19.40
CA PRO A 97 2.89 -2.76 -19.60
C PRO A 97 3.79 -1.73 -18.91
N HIS A 98 4.75 -2.17 -18.08
CA HIS A 98 5.54 -1.30 -17.20
C HIS A 98 7.05 -1.53 -17.33
N SER A 99 7.79 -0.44 -17.18
CA SER A 99 9.25 -0.43 -17.06
C SER A 99 9.72 -1.03 -15.74
N ARG A 100 10.99 -1.46 -15.68
CA ARG A 100 11.58 -1.99 -14.45
C ARG A 100 11.57 -0.99 -13.29
N SER A 101 11.72 0.30 -13.59
CA SER A 101 11.65 1.37 -12.59
C SER A 101 10.26 1.48 -11.97
N GLU A 102 9.20 1.44 -12.77
CA GLU A 102 7.81 1.50 -12.26
C GLU A 102 7.49 0.29 -11.39
N VAL A 103 7.92 -0.91 -11.78
CA VAL A 103 7.73 -2.12 -10.97
C VAL A 103 8.47 -2.01 -9.63
N ARG A 104 9.70 -1.50 -9.63
CA ARG A 104 10.47 -1.29 -8.41
C ARG A 104 9.78 -0.29 -7.48
N ASP A 105 9.29 0.81 -8.03
CA ASP A 105 8.64 1.86 -7.25
C ASP A 105 7.33 1.33 -6.62
N LEU A 106 6.52 0.56 -7.37
CA LEU A 106 5.32 -0.12 -6.84
C LEU A 106 5.64 -1.06 -5.67
N ILE A 107 6.71 -1.85 -5.76
CA ILE A 107 7.15 -2.75 -4.69
C ILE A 107 7.64 -1.94 -3.48
N ALA A 108 8.39 -0.86 -3.71
CA ALA A 108 8.91 -0.01 -2.64
C ALA A 108 7.78 0.65 -1.84
N VAL A 109 6.74 1.14 -2.52
CA VAL A 109 5.54 1.70 -1.88
C VAL A 109 4.81 0.66 -1.06
N ALA A 110 4.54 -0.51 -1.65
CA ALA A 110 3.89 -1.60 -0.93
C ALA A 110 4.69 -1.99 0.32
N ALA A 111 6.02 -2.11 0.21
CA ALA A 111 6.89 -2.39 1.35
C ALA A 111 6.80 -1.29 2.42
N ALA A 112 6.83 -0.02 2.01
CA ALA A 112 6.73 1.12 2.92
C ALA A 112 5.38 1.16 3.65
N GLU A 113 4.26 0.96 2.96
CA GLU A 113 2.94 0.92 3.59
C GLU A 113 2.81 -0.26 4.56
N GLU A 114 3.30 -1.43 4.19
CA GLU A 114 3.33 -2.58 5.10
C GLU A 114 4.19 -2.30 6.34
N VAL A 115 5.33 -1.61 6.19
CA VAL A 115 6.10 -1.14 7.34
C VAL A 115 5.30 -0.15 8.19
N ILE A 116 4.64 0.85 7.61
CA ILE A 116 3.91 1.87 8.40
C ILE A 116 2.72 1.26 9.15
N TRP A 117 1.95 0.40 8.47
CA TRP A 117 0.64 -0.03 8.95
C TRP A 117 0.68 -1.29 9.82
N ARG A 118 1.67 -2.16 9.64
CA ARG A 118 1.79 -3.39 10.42
C ARG A 118 2.38 -3.11 11.81
N LYS A 119 1.69 -3.57 12.85
CA LYS A 119 2.13 -3.49 14.26
C LYS A 119 1.38 -4.54 15.06
N ASP A 120 2.05 -5.13 16.04
CA ASP A 120 1.38 -5.84 17.13
C ASP A 120 0.54 -4.89 17.96
N GLY A 121 -0.76 -5.16 17.94
CA GLY A 121 -1.79 -4.48 18.70
C GLY A 121 -2.87 -5.48 19.03
N ASP A 122 -3.73 -5.12 19.97
CA ASP A 122 -4.93 -5.90 20.24
C ASP A 122 -5.90 -5.84 19.05
N LEU A 123 -7.05 -6.53 19.18
CA LEU A 123 -8.08 -6.54 18.15
C LEU A 123 -8.56 -5.11 17.81
N TRP A 124 -8.67 -4.24 18.81
CA TRP A 124 -9.16 -2.87 18.64
C TRP A 124 -8.17 -2.00 17.87
N GLU A 125 -6.87 -2.07 18.19
CA GLU A 125 -5.81 -1.42 17.41
C GLU A 125 -5.81 -1.93 15.96
N THR A 126 -5.98 -3.23 15.76
CA THR A 126 -6.03 -3.84 14.42
C THR A 126 -7.18 -3.30 13.59
N LEU A 127 -8.38 -3.23 14.18
CA LEU A 127 -9.56 -2.67 13.52
C LEU A 127 -9.39 -1.19 13.22
N LEU A 128 -8.85 -0.41 14.17
CA LEU A 128 -8.59 1.01 13.99
C LEU A 128 -7.62 1.27 12.84
N PHE A 129 -6.52 0.51 12.76
CA PHE A 129 -5.55 0.65 11.67
C PHE A 129 -6.10 0.19 10.33
N SER A 130 -6.96 -0.82 10.30
CA SER A 130 -7.71 -1.22 9.10
C SER A 130 -8.60 -0.08 8.60
N VAL A 131 -9.38 0.55 9.48
CA VAL A 131 -10.20 1.72 9.12
C VAL A 131 -9.32 2.87 8.64
N GLY A 132 -8.23 3.18 9.36
CA GLY A 132 -7.28 4.22 8.98
C GLY A 132 -6.70 4.00 7.58
N PHE A 133 -6.29 2.77 7.25
CA PHE A 133 -5.79 2.41 5.93
C PHE A 133 -6.87 2.51 4.85
N GLY A 134 -8.11 2.09 5.14
CA GLY A 134 -9.24 2.30 4.23
C GLY A 134 -9.49 3.79 3.95
N CYS A 135 -9.38 4.64 4.97
CA CYS A 135 -9.57 6.08 4.88
C CYS A 135 -8.51 6.77 4.01
N THR A 136 -7.25 6.32 3.99
CA THR A 136 -6.23 6.91 3.10
C THR A 136 -6.56 6.73 1.62
N HIS A 137 -7.41 5.75 1.29
CA HIS A 137 -7.84 5.46 -0.07
C HIS A 137 -9.16 6.14 -0.47
N LEU A 138 -9.84 6.85 0.45
CA LEU A 138 -11.12 7.53 0.16
C LEU A 138 -10.99 8.62 -0.91
N LYS A 139 -9.89 9.40 -0.87
CA LYS A 139 -9.67 10.48 -1.86
C LYS A 139 -9.37 9.96 -3.26
N ILE A 140 -8.93 8.71 -3.36
CA ILE A 140 -8.49 8.08 -4.62
C ILE A 140 -9.60 7.19 -5.17
N GLY A 141 -10.51 6.68 -4.33
CA GLY A 141 -11.50 5.68 -4.71
C GLY A 141 -12.95 6.04 -4.40
N SER A 142 -13.78 5.00 -4.35
CA SER A 142 -15.15 5.08 -3.86
C SER A 142 -15.21 4.60 -2.40
N VAL A 143 -16.33 4.85 -1.72
CA VAL A 143 -16.59 4.28 -0.37
C VAL A 143 -16.41 2.76 -0.37
N ALA A 144 -16.90 2.08 -1.40
CA ALA A 144 -16.71 0.63 -1.55
C ALA A 144 -15.23 0.26 -1.72
N GLY A 145 -14.45 1.06 -2.45
CA GLY A 145 -13.00 0.89 -2.57
C GLY A 145 -12.27 1.07 -1.22
N SER A 146 -12.66 2.06 -0.42
CA SER A 146 -12.07 2.28 0.91
C SER A 146 -12.39 1.16 1.90
N VAL A 147 -13.64 0.67 1.91
CA VAL A 147 -14.00 -0.51 2.72
C VAL A 147 -13.20 -1.72 2.26
N HIS A 148 -13.07 -1.93 0.95
CA HIS A 148 -12.24 -2.98 0.39
C HIS A 148 -10.78 -2.89 0.84
N MET A 149 -10.18 -1.69 0.83
CA MET A 149 -8.81 -1.48 1.30
C MET A 149 -8.67 -1.71 2.81
N GLY A 150 -9.70 -1.39 3.62
CA GLY A 150 -9.72 -1.79 5.02
C GLY A 150 -9.68 -3.31 5.20
N VAL A 151 -10.53 -4.05 4.48
CA VAL A 151 -10.50 -5.52 4.51
C VAL A 151 -9.16 -6.08 4.00
N PHE A 152 -8.60 -5.50 2.94
CA PHE A 152 -7.26 -5.81 2.45
C PHE A 152 -6.22 -5.68 3.58
N CYS A 153 -6.30 -4.61 4.38
CA CYS A 153 -5.40 -4.39 5.51
C CYS A 153 -5.50 -5.51 6.56
N LEU A 154 -6.71 -6.01 6.84
CA LEU A 154 -6.92 -7.13 7.76
C LEU A 154 -6.31 -8.44 7.22
N VAL A 155 -6.51 -8.73 5.93
CA VAL A 155 -5.95 -9.93 5.27
C VAL A 155 -4.42 -9.87 5.24
N SER A 156 -3.86 -8.72 4.90
CA SER A 156 -2.42 -8.48 4.90
C SER A 156 -1.83 -8.67 6.31
N ARG A 157 -2.49 -8.14 7.35
CA ARG A 157 -2.10 -8.39 8.75
C ARG A 157 -2.18 -9.87 9.16
N TRP A 158 -3.20 -10.59 8.69
CA TRP A 158 -3.28 -12.03 8.92
C TRP A 158 -2.11 -12.78 8.28
N LEU A 159 -1.75 -12.42 7.04
CA LEU A 159 -0.58 -12.99 6.35
C LEU A 159 0.71 -12.67 7.08
N GLU A 160 0.90 -11.43 7.53
CA GLU A 160 2.06 -11.02 8.31
C GLU A 160 2.19 -11.81 9.61
N SER A 161 1.11 -11.94 10.39
CA SER A 161 1.16 -12.63 11.68
C SER A 161 1.47 -14.13 11.55
N ARG A 162 1.10 -14.73 10.41
CA ARG A 162 1.27 -16.17 10.17
C ARG A 162 2.53 -16.52 9.38
N TYR A 163 2.97 -15.66 8.48
CA TYR A 163 4.04 -15.93 7.51
C TYR A 163 5.15 -14.86 7.48
N GLY A 164 5.01 -13.79 8.27
CA GLY A 164 5.98 -12.71 8.39
C GLY A 164 5.74 -11.53 7.45
N LEU A 165 6.43 -10.42 7.73
CA LEU A 165 6.31 -9.16 6.99
C LEU A 165 6.55 -9.32 5.49
N THR A 166 7.53 -10.11 5.08
CA THR A 166 7.84 -10.35 3.67
C THR A 166 6.65 -10.92 2.90
N ALA A 167 5.90 -11.86 3.49
CA ALA A 167 4.70 -12.41 2.85
C ALA A 167 3.61 -11.34 2.67
N SER A 168 3.46 -10.45 3.64
CA SER A 168 2.58 -9.27 3.61
C SER A 168 2.97 -8.29 2.51
N VAL A 169 4.26 -7.98 2.40
CA VAL A 169 4.83 -7.11 1.34
C VAL A 169 4.62 -7.71 -0.04
N LEU A 170 4.85 -9.01 -0.21
CA LEU A 170 4.67 -9.69 -1.49
C LEU A 170 3.19 -9.81 -1.87
N PHE A 171 2.31 -10.01 -0.90
CA PHE A 171 0.86 -9.94 -1.10
C PHE A 171 0.44 -8.58 -1.65
N HIS A 172 0.88 -7.51 -1.00
CA HIS A 172 0.55 -6.16 -1.43
C HIS A 172 1.17 -5.82 -2.79
N SER A 173 2.45 -6.14 -2.98
CA SER A 173 3.16 -5.92 -4.24
C SER A 173 2.49 -6.65 -5.41
N ALA A 174 2.10 -7.91 -5.22
CA ALA A 174 1.41 -8.70 -6.25
C ALA A 174 0.02 -8.15 -6.56
N TYR A 175 -0.74 -7.71 -5.55
CA TYR A 175 -2.02 -7.03 -5.76
C TYR A 175 -1.84 -5.76 -6.60
N ASN A 176 -0.89 -4.88 -6.24
CA ASN A 176 -0.62 -3.64 -6.96
C ASN A 176 -0.14 -3.91 -8.40
N LEU A 177 0.74 -4.88 -8.59
CA LEU A 177 1.22 -5.25 -9.92
C LEU A 177 0.10 -5.85 -10.78
N ALA A 178 -0.73 -6.73 -10.23
CA ALA A 178 -1.88 -7.30 -10.92
C ALA A 178 -2.88 -6.21 -11.33
N HIS A 179 -3.16 -5.27 -10.43
CA HIS A 179 -3.98 -4.11 -10.71
C HIS A 179 -3.40 -3.22 -11.82
N ALA A 180 -2.09 -2.96 -11.76
CA ALA A 180 -1.39 -2.17 -12.77
C ALA A 180 -1.45 -2.84 -14.16
N CYS A 181 -1.41 -4.18 -14.22
CA CYS A 181 -1.45 -4.95 -15.46
C CYS A 181 -2.86 -5.19 -16.02
N ASP A 182 -3.93 -4.83 -15.29
CA ASP A 182 -5.31 -5.04 -15.73
C ASP A 182 -5.77 -3.95 -16.73
N LEU A 183 -6.12 -4.39 -17.94
CA LEU A 183 -6.60 -3.54 -19.04
C LEU A 183 -7.94 -2.86 -18.74
N GLY A 184 -8.72 -3.39 -17.80
CA GLY A 184 -9.98 -2.80 -17.37
C GLY A 184 -9.82 -1.76 -16.26
N ARG A 185 -8.59 -1.35 -15.91
CA ARG A 185 -8.39 -0.24 -14.98
C ARG A 185 -8.99 1.02 -15.62
N LYS A 186 -9.97 1.64 -14.97
CA LYS A 186 -10.33 3.02 -15.34
C LYS A 186 -9.11 3.84 -14.97
N THR A 187 -8.41 4.40 -15.96
CA THR A 187 -7.47 5.51 -15.73
C THR A 187 -8.27 6.59 -15.01
N GLN A 188 -8.00 6.73 -13.72
CA GLN A 188 -8.55 7.81 -12.90
C GLN A 188 -7.94 9.14 -13.33
#